data_AF-A0A821M507-F1
#
_entry.id   AF-A0A821M507-F1
#
_cell.length_a   1.000
_cell.length_b   1.000
_cell.length_c   1.000
_cell.angle_alpha   90.00
_cell.angle_beta   90.00
_cell.angle_gamma   90.00
#
_symmetry.space_group_name_H-M   'P 1'
#
loop_
_entity.id
_entity.type
_entity.pdbx_description
1 polymer ?
#
loop_
_entity_poly.entity_id
_entity_poly.type
_entity_poly.pdbx_seq_one_letter_code
_entity_poly.pdbx_strand_id
1 'polypeptide(L)'
;GWFLDQILIEDVIAHHLYEFPCNRWLAKDEDDKEIARFLFPKKSTDHERQPVRNNQYKITVFTGKKTGAGTDADVFITLYGNLAETGPIKLESKKNSFESGKKDEFTIECPNVGELNKILIAHNNKGSAPGWFLDQILIEDVIAHHLYEFPCNRWLAKDEDDKEIARFLFP
;
A
#
# COMPACT_ATOMS: atom_id res chain seq x y z
N GLY A 1 16.61 16.12 15.72
CA GLY A 1 15.95 15.49 14.55
C GLY A 1 16.04 16.34 13.30
N TRP A 2 15.55 15.84 12.16
CA TRP A 2 15.28 16.65 10.96
C TRP A 2 13.78 16.91 10.87
N PHE A 3 13.34 18.16 10.67
CA PHE A 3 11.93 18.46 10.44
C PHE A 3 11.70 18.58 8.94
N LEU A 4 10.86 17.72 8.38
CA LEU A 4 10.47 17.77 6.98
C LEU A 4 9.09 18.43 6.87
N ASP A 5 9.06 19.63 6.30
CA ASP A 5 7.81 20.34 6.03
C ASP A 5 7.12 19.76 4.78
N GLN A 6 7.79 19.79 3.63
CA GLN A 6 7.28 19.26 2.37
C GLN A 6 8.43 18.99 1.38
N ILE A 7 8.17 18.17 0.37
CA ILE A 7 9.04 17.98 -0.80
C ILE A 7 8.31 18.53 -2.02
N LEU A 8 9.00 19.32 -2.84
CA LEU A 8 8.50 19.78 -4.14
C LEU A 8 9.31 19.07 -5.24
N ILE A 9 8.63 18.40 -6.17
CA ILE A 9 9.25 17.75 -7.32
C ILE A 9 8.71 18.39 -8.59
N GLU A 10 9.59 18.96 -9.40
CA GLU A 10 9.23 19.53 -10.70
C GLU A 10 9.53 18.51 -11.81
N ASP A 11 8.49 18.10 -12.54
CA ASP A 11 8.65 17.46 -13.84
C ASP A 11 8.83 18.56 -14.89
N VAL A 12 10.08 18.80 -15.26
CA VAL A 12 10.48 19.83 -16.22
C VAL A 12 10.01 19.56 -17.65
N ILE A 13 9.62 18.32 -17.97
CA ILE A 13 9.12 17.93 -19.30
C ILE A 13 7.62 18.18 -19.36
N ALA A 14 6.87 17.75 -18.34
CA ALA A 14 5.43 17.96 -18.25
C ALA A 14 5.06 19.38 -17.77
N HIS A 15 6.05 20.17 -17.33
CA HIS A 15 5.87 21.45 -16.65
C HIS A 15 4.92 21.34 -15.44
N HIS A 16 5.04 20.26 -14.68
CA HIS A 16 4.16 19.98 -13.53
C HIS A 16 4.95 19.99 -12.23
N LEU A 17 4.39 20.61 -11.18
CA LEU A 17 4.98 20.64 -9.84
C LEU A 17 4.16 19.74 -8.90
N TYR A 18 4.80 18.73 -8.33
CA TYR A 18 4.22 17.84 -7.33
C TYR A 18 4.62 18.30 -5.92
N GLU A 19 3.63 18.57 -5.07
CA GLU A 19 3.82 18.94 -3.67
C GLU A 19 3.57 17.72 -2.77
N PHE A 20 4.56 17.32 -1.98
CA PHE A 20 4.47 16.19 -1.04
C PHE A 20 4.57 16.71 0.40
N PRO A 21 3.45 17.07 1.04
CA PRO A 21 3.46 17.57 2.41
C PRO A 21 3.84 16.47 3.40
N CYS A 22 4.65 16.82 4.41
CA CYS A 22 5.08 15.93 5.48
C CYS A 22 4.73 16.52 6.85
N ASN A 23 5.18 17.74 7.14
CA ASN A 23 5.00 18.50 8.39
C ASN A 23 5.30 17.70 9.66
N ARG A 24 6.42 16.97 9.67
CA ARG A 24 6.78 16.03 10.74
C ARG A 24 8.28 15.97 11.00
N TRP A 25 8.65 15.58 12.23
CA TRP A 25 10.05 15.24 12.53
C TRP A 25 10.39 13.84 12.01
N LEU A 26 11.53 13.71 11.34
CA LEU A 26 12.22 12.45 11.06
C LEU A 26 13.36 12.28 12.05
N ALA A 27 13.06 11.78 13.24
CA ALA A 27 14.01 11.69 14.36
C ALA A 27 13.63 10.54 15.28
N LYS A 28 14.57 9.96 16.04
CA LYS A 28 14.26 8.90 17.02
C LYS A 28 13.79 9.45 18.38
N ASP A 29 14.01 10.74 18.60
CA ASP A 29 13.84 11.46 19.85
C ASP A 29 12.74 12.54 19.79
N GLU A 30 12.16 12.78 18.62
CA GLU A 30 11.11 13.79 18.40
C GLU A 30 9.86 13.17 17.76
N ASP A 31 8.71 13.80 18.00
CA ASP A 31 7.40 13.44 17.43
C ASP A 31 7.05 11.95 17.63
N ASP A 32 6.83 11.19 16.56
CA ASP A 32 6.47 9.77 16.59
C ASP A 32 7.68 8.83 16.50
N LYS A 33 8.90 9.38 16.59
CA LYS A 33 10.16 8.62 16.61
C LYS A 33 10.47 7.88 15.30
N GLU A 34 9.78 8.18 14.21
CA GLU A 34 10.07 7.65 12.89
C GLU A 34 11.17 8.48 12.20
N ILE A 35 12.07 7.81 11.48
CA ILE A 35 13.15 8.48 10.69
C ILE A 35 12.91 8.39 9.18
N ALA A 36 11.82 7.74 8.77
CA ALA A 36 11.45 7.51 7.39
C ALA A 36 9.93 7.54 7.28
N ARG A 37 9.40 8.08 6.19
CA ARG A 37 7.96 8.14 5.90
C ARG A 37 7.71 8.01 4.41
N PHE A 38 6.56 7.45 4.08
CA PHE A 38 6.01 7.55 2.73
C PHE A 38 5.25 8.88 2.60
N LEU A 39 5.59 9.66 1.57
CA LEU A 39 4.88 10.89 1.22
C LEU A 39 4.10 10.69 -0.07
N PHE A 40 2.95 11.35 -0.16
CA PHE A 40 2.07 11.29 -1.33
C PHE A 40 1.85 12.70 -1.86
N PRO A 41 1.75 12.88 -3.19
CA PRO A 41 1.56 14.19 -3.77
C PRO A 41 0.17 14.71 -3.41
N LYS A 42 0.08 16.01 -3.15
CA LYS A 42 -1.16 16.75 -2.99
C LYS A 42 -1.91 16.69 -4.31
N LYS A 43 -3.17 16.29 -4.27
CA LYS A 43 -4.03 16.21 -5.45
C LYS A 43 -4.13 17.60 -6.09
N SER A 44 -3.75 17.73 -7.36
CA SER A 44 -3.86 18.98 -8.11
C SER A 44 -5.33 19.37 -8.29
N THR A 45 -5.63 20.66 -8.19
CA THR A 45 -6.99 21.20 -8.30
C THR A 45 -7.42 21.46 -9.75
N ASP A 46 -6.54 21.27 -10.73
CA ASP A 46 -6.62 22.00 -12.01
C ASP A 46 -6.93 21.15 -13.26
N HIS A 47 -7.44 19.93 -13.09
CA HIS A 47 -8.10 19.24 -14.20
C HIS A 47 -9.55 18.97 -13.84
N GLU A 48 -10.44 19.52 -14.69
CA GLU A 48 -11.88 19.27 -14.70
C GLU A 48 -12.16 17.83 -14.31
N ARG A 49 -12.80 17.66 -13.14
CA ARG A 49 -13.21 16.36 -12.63
C ARG A 49 -14.19 15.74 -13.63
N GLN A 50 -13.68 14.93 -14.57
CA GLN A 50 -14.47 13.80 -15.01
C GLN A 50 -14.94 13.11 -13.72
N PRO A 51 -16.25 12.79 -13.59
CA PRO A 51 -16.73 12.15 -12.38
C PRO A 51 -15.89 10.90 -12.20
N VAL A 52 -15.09 10.89 -11.14
CA VAL A 52 -14.28 9.75 -10.76
C VAL A 52 -15.29 8.63 -10.53
N ARG A 53 -15.43 7.74 -11.52
CA ARG A 53 -16.35 6.62 -11.40
C ARG A 53 -15.77 5.74 -10.32
N ASN A 54 -16.54 5.50 -9.26
CA ASN A 54 -16.16 4.49 -8.29
C ASN A 54 -16.04 3.15 -9.01
N ASN A 55 -15.03 2.39 -8.64
CA ASN A 55 -14.83 1.01 -9.01
C ASN A 55 -14.76 0.14 -7.75
N GLN A 56 -14.95 -1.15 -7.94
CA GLN A 56 -14.84 -2.15 -6.90
C GLN A 56 -13.74 -3.13 -7.28
N TYR A 57 -12.81 -3.35 -6.35
CA TYR A 57 -11.76 -4.34 -6.49
C TYR A 57 -11.92 -5.43 -5.43
N LYS A 58 -11.90 -6.69 -5.86
CA LYS A 58 -11.79 -7.82 -4.92
C LYS A 58 -10.33 -8.20 -4.79
N ILE A 59 -9.83 -8.18 -3.57
CA ILE A 59 -8.43 -8.46 -3.24
C ILE A 59 -8.40 -9.79 -2.52
N THR A 60 -7.69 -10.75 -3.09
CA THR A 60 -7.40 -12.03 -2.45
C THR A 60 -5.95 -12.04 -2.00
N VAL A 61 -5.72 -12.20 -0.71
CA VAL A 61 -4.38 -12.24 -0.12
C VAL A 61 -4.04 -13.67 0.26
N PHE A 62 -2.87 -14.14 -0.15
CA PHE A 62 -2.35 -15.47 0.19
C PHE A 62 -1.18 -15.31 1.16
N THR A 63 -1.36 -15.77 2.39
CA THR A 63 -0.28 -15.84 3.37
C THR A 63 0.41 -17.19 3.22
N GLY A 64 1.75 -17.18 3.11
CA GLY A 64 2.50 -18.42 2.86
C GLY A 64 2.48 -19.37 4.05
N LYS A 65 2.99 -20.59 3.84
CA LYS A 65 2.89 -21.71 4.80
C LYS A 65 4.10 -21.86 5.72
N LYS A 66 5.00 -20.87 5.75
CA LYS A 66 6.17 -20.91 6.65
C LYS A 66 5.71 -20.84 8.11
N THR A 67 6.51 -21.40 9.02
CA THR A 67 6.25 -21.27 10.45
C THR A 67 6.27 -19.79 10.85
N GLY A 68 5.21 -19.31 11.52
CA GLY A 68 5.09 -17.91 11.92
C GLY A 68 4.81 -16.94 10.77
N ALA A 69 4.31 -17.43 9.63
CA ALA A 69 4.04 -16.61 8.45
C ALA A 69 2.89 -15.61 8.62
N GLY A 70 2.04 -15.77 9.65
CA GLY A 70 0.87 -14.94 9.86
C GLY A 70 1.18 -13.66 10.63
N THR A 71 0.31 -12.65 10.51
CA THR A 71 0.53 -11.33 11.13
C THR A 71 -0.65 -10.83 11.94
N ASP A 72 -0.33 -10.19 13.07
CA ASP A 72 -1.27 -9.43 13.91
C ASP A 72 -1.33 -7.93 13.52
N ALA A 73 -0.51 -7.50 12.55
CA ALA A 73 -0.41 -6.10 12.18
C ALA A 73 -1.58 -5.63 11.30
N ASP A 74 -1.86 -4.33 11.32
CA ASP A 74 -2.79 -3.76 10.34
C ASP A 74 -2.12 -3.74 8.96
N VAL A 75 -2.78 -4.33 7.96
CA VAL A 75 -2.32 -4.41 6.58
C VAL A 75 -3.00 -3.34 5.73
N PHE A 76 -2.22 -2.67 4.88
CA PHE A 76 -2.65 -1.60 3.99
C PHE A 76 -2.21 -1.90 2.57
N ILE A 77 -3.08 -1.58 1.61
CA ILE A 77 -2.80 -1.66 0.18
C ILE A 77 -2.99 -0.30 -0.48
N THR A 78 -2.14 0.05 -1.43
CA THR A 78 -2.37 1.16 -2.37
C THR A 78 -2.38 0.60 -3.77
N LEU A 79 -3.42 0.91 -4.54
CA LEU A 79 -3.49 0.56 -5.96
C LEU A 79 -2.94 1.71 -6.80
N TYR A 80 -2.10 1.38 -7.78
CA TYR A 80 -1.61 2.32 -8.78
C TYR A 80 -2.04 1.83 -10.16
N GLY A 81 -2.75 2.67 -10.88
CA GLY A 81 -3.09 2.43 -12.27
C GLY A 81 -2.76 3.62 -13.15
N ASN A 82 -3.11 3.53 -14.42
CA ASN A 82 -2.84 4.58 -15.41
C ASN A 82 -3.74 5.83 -15.27
N LEU A 83 -4.87 5.74 -14.56
CA LEU A 83 -5.79 6.88 -14.37
C LEU A 83 -5.63 7.55 -13.00
N ALA A 84 -5.32 6.79 -11.96
CA ALA A 84 -5.24 7.30 -10.59
C ALA A 84 -4.47 6.34 -9.65
N GLU A 85 -4.30 6.78 -8.41
CA GLU A 85 -3.93 5.95 -7.28
C GLU A 85 -4.95 6.10 -6.14
N THR A 86 -5.07 5.08 -5.30
CA THR A 86 -6.07 5.09 -4.20
C THR A 86 -5.59 5.78 -2.94
N GLY A 87 -4.27 5.94 -2.76
CA GLY A 87 -3.65 6.07 -1.44
C GLY A 87 -3.80 4.79 -0.59
N PRO A 88 -3.27 4.78 0.65
CA PRO A 88 -3.34 3.61 1.52
C PRO A 88 -4.77 3.31 1.97
N ILE A 89 -5.24 2.11 1.65
CA ILE A 89 -6.51 1.56 2.11
C ILE A 89 -6.20 0.41 3.08
N LYS A 90 -6.73 0.49 4.30
CA LYS A 90 -6.63 -0.61 5.26
C LYS A 90 -7.46 -1.79 4.78
N LEU A 91 -6.87 -2.97 4.75
CA LEU A 91 -7.61 -4.22 4.56
C LEU A 91 -8.22 -4.61 5.90
N GLU A 92 -9.53 -4.40 6.04
CA GLU A 92 -10.25 -4.64 7.29
C GLU A 92 -10.21 -6.12 7.68
N SER A 93 -9.26 -6.45 8.56
CA SER A 93 -9.06 -7.79 9.09
C SER A 93 -10.24 -8.19 9.98
N LYS A 94 -10.80 -9.38 9.73
CA LYS A 94 -11.64 -10.06 10.73
C LYS A 94 -10.72 -10.75 11.73
N LYS A 95 -11.31 -11.28 12.81
CA LYS A 95 -10.57 -12.13 13.76
C LYS A 95 -9.97 -13.31 12.99
N ASN A 96 -8.64 -13.44 13.00
CA ASN A 96 -7.84 -14.46 12.30
C ASN A 96 -7.69 -14.26 10.76
N SER A 97 -7.64 -13.01 10.28
CA SER A 97 -7.17 -12.74 8.91
C SER A 97 -5.63 -12.75 8.84
N PHE A 98 -5.08 -13.05 7.66
CA PHE A 98 -3.63 -13.10 7.39
C PHE A 98 -2.87 -14.17 8.18
N GLU A 99 -3.53 -15.30 8.46
CA GLU A 99 -2.92 -16.42 9.17
C GLU A 99 -2.06 -17.32 8.27
N SER A 100 -1.09 -18.00 8.85
CA SER A 100 -0.17 -18.88 8.11
C SER A 100 -0.92 -19.88 7.22
N GLY A 101 -0.62 -19.88 5.92
CA GLY A 101 -1.24 -20.76 4.93
C GLY A 101 -2.70 -20.48 4.62
N LYS A 102 -3.26 -19.35 5.07
CA LYS A 102 -4.63 -18.93 4.76
C LYS A 102 -4.69 -18.03 3.53
N LYS A 103 -5.90 -18.02 2.97
CA LYS A 103 -6.36 -17.08 1.96
C LYS A 103 -7.44 -16.21 2.59
N ASP A 104 -7.34 -14.90 2.41
CA ASP A 104 -8.31 -13.91 2.87
C ASP A 104 -8.80 -13.06 1.69
N GLU A 105 -10.10 -12.73 1.69
CA GLU A 105 -10.73 -11.93 0.63
C GLU A 105 -11.29 -10.63 1.20
N PHE A 106 -11.00 -9.54 0.49
CA PHE A 106 -11.43 -8.19 0.82
C PHE A 106 -12.08 -7.56 -0.40
N THR A 107 -13.05 -6.67 -0.16
CA THR A 107 -13.64 -5.84 -1.20
C THR A 107 -13.35 -4.39 -0.84
N ILE A 108 -12.77 -3.65 -1.77
CA ILE A 108 -12.56 -2.20 -1.62
C ILE A 108 -13.35 -1.46 -2.69
N GLU A 109 -14.00 -0.38 -2.27
CA GLU A 109 -14.64 0.59 -3.16
C GLU A 109 -13.77 1.85 -3.17
N CYS A 110 -13.32 2.24 -4.37
CA CYS A 110 -12.40 3.37 -4.52
C CYS A 110 -12.56 3.99 -5.91
N PRO A 111 -11.96 5.17 -6.16
CA PRO A 111 -11.79 5.69 -7.52
C PRO A 111 -11.32 4.63 -8.51
N ASN A 112 -11.89 4.61 -9.71
CA ASN A 112 -11.34 3.81 -10.80
C ASN A 112 -9.89 4.25 -11.08
N VAL A 113 -8.94 3.36 -10.81
CA VAL A 113 -7.51 3.61 -11.08
C VAL A 113 -7.10 3.24 -12.51
N GLY A 114 -8.02 2.65 -13.30
CA GLY A 114 -7.75 2.16 -14.63
C GLY A 114 -7.02 0.83 -14.62
N GLU A 115 -6.13 0.62 -15.59
CA GLU A 115 -5.30 -0.58 -15.69
C GLU A 115 -4.23 -0.57 -14.58
N LEU A 116 -4.20 -1.61 -13.75
CA LEU A 116 -3.26 -1.71 -12.64
C LEU A 116 -1.84 -1.98 -13.15
N ASN A 117 -0.88 -1.19 -12.68
CA ASN A 117 0.53 -1.33 -13.05
C ASN A 117 1.39 -1.83 -11.88
N LYS A 118 1.04 -1.47 -10.64
CA LYS A 118 1.68 -1.94 -9.41
C LYS A 118 0.76 -1.75 -8.22
N ILE A 119 1.09 -2.40 -7.11
CA ILE A 119 0.50 -2.14 -5.80
C ILE A 119 1.59 -1.88 -4.77
N LEU A 120 1.28 -1.10 -3.74
CA LEU A 120 2.10 -1.03 -2.52
C LEU A 120 1.36 -1.79 -1.43
N ILE A 121 1.94 -2.89 -0.95
CA ILE A 121 1.46 -3.61 0.23
C ILE A 121 2.34 -3.24 1.42
N ALA A 122 1.74 -2.96 2.56
CA ALA A 122 2.45 -2.55 3.77
C ALA A 122 1.73 -3.01 5.03
N HIS A 123 2.44 -3.10 6.16
CA HIS A 123 1.84 -3.25 7.48
C HIS A 123 2.46 -2.29 8.50
N ASN A 124 1.77 -2.03 9.60
CA ASN A 124 2.22 -1.07 10.62
C ASN A 124 3.16 -1.65 11.69
N ASN A 125 3.55 -2.92 11.56
CA ASN A 125 4.42 -3.64 12.49
C ASN A 125 3.93 -3.62 13.97
N LYS A 126 2.62 -3.55 14.20
CA LYS A 126 2.01 -3.67 15.54
C LYS A 126 1.55 -5.12 15.80
N GLY A 127 1.21 -5.41 17.05
CA GLY A 127 0.77 -6.74 17.49
C GLY A 127 1.90 -7.60 18.07
N SER A 128 1.57 -8.82 18.49
CA SER A 128 2.52 -9.75 19.11
C SER A 128 3.44 -10.40 18.08
N ALA A 129 2.89 -10.73 16.90
CA ALA A 129 3.62 -11.29 15.78
C ALA A 129 3.41 -10.41 14.53
N PRO A 130 4.17 -9.31 14.38
CA PRO A 130 3.96 -8.37 13.27
C PRO A 130 4.54 -8.84 11.93
N GLY A 131 5.53 -9.74 11.94
CA GLY A 131 6.16 -10.23 10.73
C GLY A 131 5.19 -11.04 9.88
N TRP A 132 5.28 -10.90 8.56
CA TRP A 132 4.30 -11.48 7.64
C TRP A 132 5.00 -12.10 6.43
N PHE A 133 4.79 -13.38 6.17
CA PHE A 133 5.26 -13.99 4.92
C PHE A 133 4.14 -13.97 3.89
N LEU A 134 4.20 -12.97 2.99
CA LEU A 134 3.25 -12.81 1.90
C LEU A 134 3.67 -13.68 0.71
N ASP A 135 2.79 -14.57 0.28
CA ASP A 135 2.99 -15.40 -0.92
C ASP A 135 2.66 -14.59 -2.17
N GLN A 136 1.40 -14.15 -2.31
CA GLN A 136 0.91 -13.39 -3.44
C GLN A 136 -0.39 -12.66 -3.13
N ILE A 137 -0.77 -11.73 -4.00
CA ILE A 137 -2.06 -11.04 -3.98
C ILE A 137 -2.71 -11.18 -5.36
N LEU A 138 -3.99 -11.56 -5.42
CA LEU A 138 -4.80 -11.46 -6.63
C LEU A 138 -5.77 -10.29 -6.50
N ILE A 139 -5.92 -9.52 -7.58
CA ILE A 139 -6.87 -8.39 -7.62
C ILE A 139 -7.77 -8.54 -8.83
N GLU A 140 -9.08 -8.68 -8.59
CA GLU A 140 -10.11 -8.64 -9.62
C GLU A 140 -10.68 -7.22 -9.70
N ASP A 141 -10.53 -6.57 -10.86
CA ASP A 141 -11.33 -5.40 -11.23
C ASP A 141 -12.73 -5.89 -11.61
N VAL A 142 -13.72 -5.60 -10.77
CA VAL A 142 -15.07 -6.15 -10.91
C VAL A 142 -15.80 -5.60 -12.14
N ILE A 143 -15.52 -4.35 -12.52
CA ILE A 143 -16.17 -3.71 -13.68
C ILE A 143 -15.50 -4.13 -14.98
N ALA A 144 -14.16 -4.14 -15.00
CA ALA A 144 -13.40 -4.53 -16.19
C ALA A 144 -13.33 -6.06 -16.39
N HIS A 145 -13.71 -6.84 -15.38
CA HIS A 145 -13.56 -8.30 -15.32
C HIS A 145 -12.12 -8.75 -15.62
N HIS A 146 -11.13 -8.00 -15.10
CA HIS A 146 -9.71 -8.29 -15.27
C HIS A 146 -9.11 -8.77 -13.96
N LEU A 147 -8.29 -9.83 -14.04
CA LEU A 147 -7.60 -10.42 -12.89
C LEU A 147 -6.10 -10.14 -13.00
N TYR A 148 -5.54 -9.52 -11.97
CA TYR A 148 -4.12 -9.24 -11.84
C TYR A 148 -3.51 -10.13 -10.74
N GLU A 149 -2.30 -10.65 -10.97
CA GLU A 149 -1.58 -11.52 -10.04
C GLU A 149 -0.27 -10.86 -9.61
N PHE A 150 -0.13 -10.57 -8.32
CA PHE A 150 1.03 -9.89 -7.75
C PHE A 150 1.82 -10.84 -6.85
N PRO A 151 2.84 -11.56 -7.38
CA PRO A 151 3.68 -12.44 -6.57
C PRO A 151 4.59 -11.64 -5.63
N CYS A 152 4.81 -12.16 -4.41
CA CYS A 152 5.71 -11.56 -3.42
C CYS A 152 6.74 -12.56 -2.90
N ASN A 153 6.28 -13.71 -2.37
CA ASN A 153 7.09 -14.81 -1.83
C ASN A 153 8.21 -14.36 -0.88
N ARG A 154 7.89 -13.44 0.05
CA ARG A 154 8.89 -12.78 0.91
C ARG A 154 8.31 -12.39 2.26
N TRP A 155 9.18 -12.31 3.26
CA TRP A 155 8.87 -11.69 4.54
C TRP A 155 8.76 -10.16 4.40
N LEU A 156 7.65 -9.63 4.91
CA LEU A 156 7.48 -8.24 5.29
C LEU A 156 7.60 -8.19 6.81
N ALA A 157 8.79 -7.88 7.32
CA ALA A 157 9.12 -7.92 8.73
C ALA A 157 10.41 -7.12 8.99
N LYS A 158 10.65 -6.67 10.23
CA LYS A 158 11.89 -5.92 10.57
C LYS A 158 13.08 -6.82 10.89
N ASP A 159 12.84 -8.10 11.12
CA ASP A 159 13.78 -9.11 11.59
C ASP A 159 14.03 -10.24 10.59
N GLU A 160 13.29 -10.29 9.49
CA GLU A 160 13.40 -11.30 8.42
C GLU A 160 13.70 -10.66 7.04
N ASP A 161 14.20 -11.48 6.11
CA ASP A 161 14.60 -11.11 4.74
C ASP A 161 15.34 -9.75 4.63
N ASP A 162 14.76 -8.77 3.92
CA ASP A 162 15.37 -7.47 3.69
C ASP A 162 14.95 -6.40 4.71
N LYS A 163 14.28 -6.82 5.78
CA LYS A 163 13.90 -5.97 6.92
C LYS A 163 12.89 -4.86 6.57
N GLU A 164 12.22 -5.00 5.43
CA GLU A 164 11.20 -4.07 4.96
C GLU A 164 9.80 -4.54 5.35
N ILE A 165 8.93 -3.59 5.71
CA ILE A 165 7.52 -3.84 6.09
C ILE A 165 6.53 -3.34 5.03
N ALA A 166 7.06 -2.86 3.90
CA ALA A 166 6.31 -2.34 2.77
C ALA A 166 7.03 -2.68 1.47
N ARG A 167 6.28 -2.97 0.40
CA ARG A 167 6.85 -3.33 -0.91
C ARG A 167 5.94 -3.00 -2.07
N PHE A 168 6.54 -2.50 -3.15
CA PHE A 168 5.88 -2.46 -4.45
C PHE A 168 5.88 -3.85 -5.11
N LEU A 169 4.70 -4.33 -5.48
CA LEU A 169 4.51 -5.54 -6.28
C LEU A 169 4.00 -5.16 -7.65
N PHE A 170 4.39 -5.95 -8.65
CA PHE A 170 4.02 -5.78 -10.05
C PHE A 170 3.25 -7.02 -10.52
N PRO A 171 2.31 -6.87 -11.47
CA PRO A 171 1.51 -7.99 -11.97
C PRO A 171 2.31 -8.96 -12.85
#